data_AF-A0A1V4WU95-F1
#
_entry.id   AF-A0A1V4WU95-F1
#
_cell.length_a   1.000
_cell.length_b   1.000
_cell.length_c   1.000
_cell.angle_alpha   90.00
_cell.angle_beta   90.00
_cell.angle_gamma   90.00
#
_symmetry.space_group_name_H-M   'P 1'
#
loop_
_entity.id
_entity.type
_entity.pdbx_description
1 polymer ?
#
loop_
_entity_poly.entity_id
_entity_poly.type
_entity_poly.pdbx_seq_one_letter_code
_entity_poly.pdbx_strand_id
1 'polypeptide(L)'
;MGITQFSEYASRISSALPNIIVSLVILIIGIIFSNFLGRIIYLACENARIKYADFIAKGVRILLIVITFGIVFEYIGLGNTIVTVSFLIVFGGIVLTMSLALGIGLSNVLGDLIRDRVKLKNDKHKE
;
A
#
# COMPACT_ATOMS: atom_id res chain seq x y z
N MET A 1 38.06 -5.58 31.77
CA MET A 1 37.54 -6.38 30.64
C MET A 1 36.05 -6.74 30.76
N GLY A 2 35.45 -6.82 31.96
CA GLY A 2 34.00 -7.00 32.10
C GLY A 2 33.17 -5.73 31.81
N ILE A 3 33.64 -4.56 32.23
CA ILE A 3 32.91 -3.27 32.08
C ILE A 3 32.71 -2.86 30.60
N THR A 4 33.64 -3.23 29.72
CA THR A 4 33.55 -2.91 28.28
C THR A 4 32.47 -3.72 27.56
N GLN A 5 32.20 -4.96 28.00
CA GLN A 5 31.11 -5.77 27.45
C GLN A 5 29.75 -5.20 27.85
N PHE A 6 29.57 -4.80 29.11
CA PHE A 6 28.33 -4.16 29.56
C PHE A 6 28.08 -2.80 28.89
N SER A 7 29.15 -2.04 28.61
CA SER A 7 29.07 -0.79 27.85
C SER A 7 28.64 -1.00 26.40
N GLU A 8 29.02 -2.12 25.77
CA GLU A 8 28.67 -2.44 24.39
C GLU A 8 27.19 -2.85 24.24
N TYR A 9 26.65 -3.61 25.20
CA TYR A 9 25.22 -3.90 25.26
C TYR A 9 24.38 -2.66 25.60
N ALA A 10 24.83 -1.82 26.54
CA ALA A 10 24.14 -0.57 26.88
C ALA A 10 24.07 0.41 25.70
N SER A 11 25.14 0.51 24.91
CA SER A 11 25.17 1.36 23.71
C SER A 11 24.20 0.87 22.63
N ARG A 12 24.06 -0.45 22.42
CA ARG A 12 23.13 -1.02 21.44
C ARG A 12 21.65 -0.82 21.82
N ILE A 13 21.33 -0.89 23.11
CA ILE A 13 19.97 -0.65 23.62
C ILE A 13 19.63 0.84 23.49
N SER A 14 20.58 1.73 23.75
CA SER A 14 20.40 3.19 23.58
C SER A 14 20.12 3.59 22.13
N SER A 15 20.65 2.87 21.14
CA SER A 15 20.38 3.13 19.71
C SER A 15 19.05 2.55 19.21
N ALA A 16 18.49 1.54 19.88
CA ALA A 16 17.22 0.93 19.50
C ALA A 16 16.00 1.72 20.00
N LEU A 17 16.13 2.39 21.16
CA LEU A 17 15.09 3.25 21.75
C LEU A 17 14.55 4.34 20.80
N PRO A 18 15.38 5.16 20.13
CA PRO A 18 14.87 6.20 19.22
C PRO A 18 14.12 5.61 18.02
N ASN A 19 14.56 4.47 17.49
CA ASN A 19 13.92 3.81 16.35
C ASN A 19 12.49 3.34 16.66
N ILE A 20 12.26 2.80 17.86
CA ILE A 20 10.92 2.37 18.30
C ILE A 20 9.96 3.57 18.36
N ILE A 21 10.44 4.73 18.82
CA ILE A 21 9.64 5.96 18.88
C ILE A 21 9.27 6.42 17.47
N VAL A 22 10.24 6.44 16.54
CA VAL A 22 9.99 6.81 15.13
C VAL A 22 8.99 5.85 14.48
N SER A 23 9.16 4.55 14.66
CA SER A 23 8.23 3.52 14.18
C SER A 23 6.81 3.71 14.72
N LEU A 24 6.67 4.06 15.99
CA LEU A 24 5.36 4.32 16.60
C LEU A 24 4.70 5.57 15.98
N VAL A 25 5.46 6.62 15.75
CA VAL A 25 4.98 7.84 15.07
C VAL A 25 4.53 7.53 13.64
N ILE A 26 5.33 6.77 12.88
CA ILE A 26 4.98 6.34 11.52
C ILE A 26 3.71 5.50 11.53
N LEU A 27 3.56 4.58 12.49
CA LEU A 27 2.38 3.74 12.61
C LEU A 27 1.12 4.59 12.83
N ILE A 28 1.18 5.57 13.75
CA ILE A 28 0.07 6.48 14.03
C ILE A 28 -0.29 7.28 12.79
N ILE A 29 0.70 7.87 12.12
CA ILE A 29 0.51 8.67 10.90
C ILE A 29 -0.10 7.81 9.79
N GLY A 30 0.40 6.59 9.57
CA GLY A 30 -0.08 5.70 8.54
C GLY A 30 -1.52 5.21 8.79
N ILE A 31 -1.89 4.96 10.05
CA ILE A 31 -3.27 4.64 10.41
C ILE A 31 -4.19 5.85 10.15
N ILE A 32 -3.80 7.05 10.57
CA ILE A 32 -4.59 8.26 10.31
C ILE A 32 -4.74 8.48 8.80
N PHE A 33 -3.64 8.37 8.06
CA PHE A 33 -3.60 8.55 6.61
C PHE A 33 -4.46 7.51 5.88
N SER A 34 -4.38 6.23 6.26
CA SER A 34 -5.21 5.17 5.66
C SER A 34 -6.70 5.37 5.90
N ASN A 35 -7.08 5.85 7.09
CA ASN A 35 -8.47 6.18 7.42
C ASN A 35 -8.95 7.43 6.68
N PHE A 36 -8.07 8.41 6.46
CA PHE A 36 -8.42 9.62 5.72
C PHE A 36 -8.61 9.34 4.24
N LEU A 37 -7.65 8.66 3.61
CA LEU A 37 -7.73 8.33 2.18
C LEU A 37 -8.85 7.35 1.87
N GLY A 38 -9.06 6.33 2.72
CA GLY A 38 -10.19 5.42 2.59
C GLY A 38 -11.54 6.13 2.63
N ARG A 39 -11.68 7.15 3.49
CA ARG A 39 -12.89 7.99 3.52
C ARG A 39 -13.04 8.83 2.26
N ILE A 40 -11.99 9.51 1.79
CA ILE A 40 -12.06 10.30 0.55
C ILE A 40 -12.54 9.44 -0.62
N ILE A 41 -11.99 8.23 -0.74
CA ILE A 41 -12.33 7.30 -1.81
C ILE A 41 -13.77 6.80 -1.67
N TYR A 42 -14.20 6.50 -0.45
CA TYR A 42 -15.60 6.16 -0.18
C TYR A 42 -16.55 7.27 -0.65
N LEU A 43 -16.30 8.52 -0.23
CA LEU A 43 -17.12 9.67 -0.65
C LEU A 43 -17.08 9.86 -2.17
N ALA A 44 -15.91 9.73 -2.81
CA ALA A 44 -15.78 9.86 -4.26
C ALA A 44 -16.58 8.78 -5.01
N CYS A 45 -16.53 7.53 -4.55
CA CYS A 45 -17.26 6.41 -5.15
C CYS A 45 -18.77 6.49 -4.89
N GLU A 46 -19.18 6.94 -3.69
CA GLU A 46 -20.59 7.17 -3.36
C GLU A 46 -21.17 8.28 -4.24
N ASN A 47 -20.44 9.40 -4.39
CA ASN A 47 -20.83 10.49 -5.28
C ASN A 47 -20.94 10.04 -6.74
N ALA A 48 -20.14 9.06 -7.16
CA ALA A 48 -20.21 8.45 -8.49
C ALA A 48 -21.27 7.33 -8.62
N ARG A 49 -22.08 7.06 -7.58
CA ARG A 49 -23.06 5.96 -7.50
C ARG A 49 -22.49 4.57 -7.83
N ILE A 50 -21.24 4.32 -7.46
CA ILE A 50 -20.59 3.03 -7.69
C ILE A 50 -21.08 2.04 -6.63
N LYS A 51 -21.79 0.98 -7.05
CA LYS A 51 -22.36 -0.05 -6.16
C LYS A 51 -21.32 -0.78 -5.29
N TYR A 52 -20.05 -0.72 -5.67
CA TYR A 52 -18.91 -1.34 -5.00
C TYR A 52 -18.03 -0.35 -4.21
N ALA A 53 -18.54 0.85 -3.91
CA ALA A 53 -17.81 1.91 -3.20
C ALA A 53 -17.15 1.42 -1.89
N ASP A 54 -17.87 0.64 -1.09
CA ASP A 54 -17.38 0.11 0.18
C ASP A 54 -16.23 -0.90 -0.02
N PHE A 55 -16.30 -1.74 -1.05
CA PHE A 55 -15.26 -2.73 -1.35
C PHE A 55 -13.96 -2.07 -1.81
N ILE A 56 -14.06 -1.04 -2.66
CA ILE A 56 -12.91 -0.27 -3.15
C ILE A 56 -12.26 0.52 -1.99
N ALA A 57 -13.06 1.21 -1.18
CA ALA A 57 -12.57 1.97 -0.03
C ALA A 57 -11.87 1.07 1.00
N LYS A 58 -12.44 -0.10 1.30
CA LYS A 58 -11.80 -1.12 2.16
C LYS A 58 -10.51 -1.65 1.54
N GLY A 59 -10.49 -1.90 0.23
CA GLY A 59 -9.31 -2.32 -0.52
C GLY A 59 -8.14 -1.33 -0.40
N VAL A 60 -8.42 -0.04 -0.50
CA VAL A 60 -7.36 0.98 -0.37
C VAL A 60 -6.91 1.12 1.09
N ARG A 61 -7.85 1.05 2.04
CA ARG A 61 -7.51 1.10 3.47
C ARG A 61 -6.60 -0.06 3.86
N ILE A 62 -6.92 -1.30 3.44
CA ILE A 62 -6.08 -2.46 3.74
C ILE A 62 -4.70 -2.32 3.10
N LEU A 63 -4.62 -1.83 1.86
CA LEU A 63 -3.36 -1.66 1.13
C LEU A 63 -2.45 -0.64 1.83
N LEU A 64 -3.00 0.49 2.29
CA LEU A 64 -2.25 1.51 3.03
C LEU A 64 -1.80 1.03 4.41
N ILE A 65 -2.60 0.22 5.10
CA ILE A 65 -2.22 -0.40 6.37
C ILE A 65 -1.02 -1.33 6.14
N VAL A 66 -1.08 -2.20 5.13
CA VAL A 66 0.02 -3.13 4.81
C VAL A 66 1.30 -2.38 4.47
N ILE A 67 1.23 -1.30 3.67
CA ILE A 67 2.39 -0.45 3.37
C ILE A 67 2.97 0.16 4.65
N THR A 68 2.11 0.73 5.50
CA THR A 68 2.52 1.31 6.78
C THR A 68 3.25 0.29 7.64
N PHE A 69 2.72 -0.92 7.74
CA PHE A 69 3.36 -2.01 8.47
C PHE A 69 4.75 -2.35 7.94
N GLY A 70 4.93 -2.38 6.62
CA GLY A 70 6.23 -2.61 6.00
C GLY A 70 7.28 -1.57 6.42
N ILE A 71 6.90 -0.28 6.37
CA ILE A 71 7.78 0.83 6.77
C ILE A 71 8.11 0.73 8.27
N VAL A 72 7.12 0.45 9.10
CA VAL A 72 7.31 0.31 10.55
C VAL A 72 8.28 -0.84 10.88
N PHE A 73 8.17 -1.98 10.18
CA PHE A 73 9.04 -3.14 10.36
C PHE A 73 10.49 -2.84 9.99
N GLU A 74 10.70 -2.07 8.93
CA GLU A 74 12.03 -1.60 8.51
C GLU A 74 12.67 -0.71 9.58
N TYR A 75 11.91 0.21 10.17
CA TYR A 75 12.42 1.16 11.16
C TYR A 75 12.69 0.57 12.55
N ILE A 76 11.98 -0.49 13.00
CA ILE A 76 12.16 -1.07 14.35
C ILE A 76 13.57 -1.65 14.58
N GLY A 77 14.42 -1.74 13.57
CA GLY A 77 15.79 -2.24 13.73
C GLY A 77 15.89 -3.77 13.69
N LEU A 78 14.83 -4.45 13.25
CA LEU A 78 14.94 -5.79 12.64
C LEU A 78 15.62 -5.74 11.27
N GLY A 79 16.09 -4.57 10.84
CA GLY A 79 16.88 -4.28 9.65
C GLY A 79 18.24 -4.99 9.60
N ASN A 80 18.25 -6.31 9.73
CA ASN A 80 19.11 -7.09 8.88
C ASN A 80 18.55 -6.99 7.47
N THR A 81 19.40 -6.65 6.50
CA THR A 81 19.08 -6.63 5.06
C THR A 81 18.23 -7.84 4.62
N ILE A 82 18.47 -8.99 5.26
CA ILE A 82 17.74 -10.24 5.04
C ILE A 82 16.23 -10.12 5.31
N VAL A 83 15.81 -9.51 6.42
CA VAL A 83 14.38 -9.37 6.78
C VAL A 83 13.71 -8.40 5.83
N THR A 84 14.34 -7.26 5.53
CA THR A 84 13.84 -6.27 4.58
C THR A 84 13.66 -6.87 3.19
N VAL A 85 14.67 -7.57 2.68
CA VAL A 85 14.62 -8.23 1.36
C VAL A 85 13.54 -9.32 1.34
N SER A 86 13.38 -10.11 2.41
CA SER A 86 12.34 -11.14 2.49
C SER A 86 10.93 -10.53 2.46
N PHE A 87 10.69 -9.47 3.23
CA PHE A 87 9.43 -8.73 3.20
C PHE A 87 9.18 -8.16 1.81
N LEU A 88 10.19 -7.54 1.19
CA LEU A 88 10.09 -6.96 -0.13
C LEU A 88 9.80 -8.00 -1.22
N ILE A 89 10.37 -9.20 -1.15
CA ILE A 89 10.08 -10.29 -2.09
C ILE A 89 8.64 -10.78 -1.93
N VAL A 90 8.19 -11.04 -0.70
CA VAL A 90 6.82 -11.52 -0.43
C VAL A 90 5.80 -10.46 -0.80
N PHE A 91 5.97 -9.23 -0.30
CA PHE A 91 5.10 -8.11 -0.59
C PHE A 91 5.12 -7.75 -2.08
N GLY A 92 6.31 -7.67 -2.67
CA GLY A 92 6.50 -7.43 -4.09
C GLY A 92 5.81 -8.49 -4.96
N GLY A 93 5.88 -9.76 -4.59
CA GLY A 93 5.17 -10.84 -5.28
C GLY A 93 3.65 -10.69 -5.22
N ILE A 94 3.10 -10.34 -4.05
CA ILE A 94 1.66 -10.09 -3.87
C ILE A 94 1.22 -8.90 -4.72
N VAL A 95 1.92 -7.77 -4.60
CA VAL A 95 1.59 -6.53 -5.34
C VAL A 95 1.74 -6.73 -6.85
N LEU A 96 2.79 -7.41 -7.30
CA LEU A 96 3.00 -7.73 -8.72
C LEU A 96 1.84 -8.54 -9.28
N THR A 97 1.44 -9.61 -8.58
CA THR A 97 0.33 -10.47 -8.98
C THR A 97 -0.99 -9.70 -9.02
N MET A 98 -1.24 -8.88 -8.00
CA MET A 98 -2.44 -8.05 -7.90
C MET A 98 -2.48 -6.99 -9.01
N SER A 99 -1.34 -6.35 -9.30
CA SER A 99 -1.21 -5.38 -10.39
C SER A 99 -1.45 -6.03 -11.75
N LEU A 100 -0.96 -7.25 -11.97
CA LEU A 100 -1.18 -7.99 -13.22
C LEU A 100 -2.65 -8.38 -13.39
N ALA A 101 -3.26 -8.94 -12.34
CA ALA A 101 -4.68 -9.32 -12.34
C ALA A 101 -5.59 -8.11 -12.60
N LEU A 102 -5.33 -6.98 -11.93
CA LEU A 102 -6.07 -5.74 -12.15
C LEU A 102 -5.81 -5.14 -13.54
N GLY A 103 -4.57 -5.18 -14.03
CA GLY A 103 -4.21 -4.67 -15.36
C GLY A 103 -4.92 -5.42 -16.48
N ILE A 104 -4.92 -6.76 -16.43
CA ILE A 104 -5.62 -7.60 -17.40
C ILE A 104 -7.14 -7.41 -17.28
N GLY A 105 -7.67 -7.38 -16.04
CA GLY A 105 -9.10 -7.17 -15.80
C GLY A 105 -9.61 -5.83 -16.33
N LEU A 106 -8.86 -4.74 -16.15
CA LEU A 106 -9.23 -3.41 -16.63
C LEU A 106 -9.10 -3.29 -18.16
N SER A 107 -8.13 -3.97 -18.77
CA SER A 107 -7.93 -3.97 -20.22
C SER A 107 -9.17 -4.47 -20.98
N ASN A 108 -9.87 -5.48 -20.46
CA ASN A 108 -11.12 -5.96 -21.07
C ASN A 108 -12.19 -4.86 -21.09
N VAL A 109 -12.40 -4.18 -19.96
CA VAL A 109 -13.40 -3.11 -19.83
C VAL A 109 -13.06 -1.92 -20.75
N LEU A 110 -11.78 -1.53 -20.80
CA LEU A 110 -11.31 -0.48 -21.69
C LEU A 110 -11.46 -0.85 -23.16
N GLY A 111 -11.21 -2.11 -23.51
CA GLY A 111 -11.39 -2.63 -24.87
C GLY A 111 -12.84 -2.51 -25.35
N ASP A 112 -13.80 -2.86 -24.50
CA ASP A 112 -15.23 -2.74 -24.80
C ASP A 112 -15.65 -1.27 -24.93
N LEU A 113 -15.20 -0.40 -24.02
CA LEU A 113 -15.47 1.04 -24.07
C LEU A 113 -14.95 1.69 -25.36
N ILE A 114 -13.73 1.31 -25.80
CA ILE A 114 -13.15 1.83 -27.04
C ILE A 114 -13.95 1.29 -28.24
N ARG A 115 -14.32 0.01 -28.24
CA ARG A 115 -15.09 -0.61 -29.34
C ARG A 115 -16.45 0.06 -29.53
N ASP A 116 -17.15 0.36 -28.44
CA ASP A 116 -18.44 1.08 -28.50
C ASP A 116 -18.28 2.49 -29.04
N ARG A 117 -17.24 3.21 -28.59
CA ARG A 117 -16.95 4.57 -29.10
C ARG A 117 -16.57 4.58 -30.58
N VAL A 118 -15.86 3.56 -31.05
CA VAL A 118 -15.51 3.41 -32.47
C VAL A 118 -16.74 3.07 -33.31
N LYS A 119 -17.63 2.17 -32.84
CA LYS A 119 -18.90 1.88 -33.53
C LYS A 119 -19.77 3.13 -33.68
N LEU A 120 -19.95 3.89 -32.61
CA LEU A 120 -20.74 5.12 -32.61
C LEU A 120 -20.18 6.19 -33.57
N LYS A 121 -18.86 6.27 -33.71
CA LYS A 121 -18.22 7.19 -34.67
C LYS A 121 -18.41 6.75 -36.13
N ASN A 122 -18.50 5.44 -36.38
CA ASN A 122 -18.63 4.90 -37.73
C ASN A 122 -20.05 4.99 -38.28
N ASP A 123 -21.08 4.90 -37.43
CA ASP A 123 -22.48 5.12 -37.83
C ASP A 123 -22.76 6.60 -38.17
N LYS A 124 -22.14 7.53 -37.44
CA LYS A 124 -22.21 8.99 -37.70
C LYS A 124 -21.61 9.43 -39.05
N HIS A 125 -20.88 8.56 -39.74
CA HIS A 125 -20.24 8.89 -41.03
C HIS A 125 -20.93 8.23 -42.22
N LYS A 126 -21.98 7.43 -41.98
CA LYS A 126 -22.82 6.80 -43.02
C LYS A 126 -24.15 7.50 -43.25
N GLU A 127 -24.48 8.52 -42.45
CA GLU A 127 -25.56 9.50 -42.72
C GLU A 127 -24.95 10.78 -43.33
#